data_AF-A0A1H9LD08-F1
#
_entry.id   AF-A0A1H9LD08-F1
#
_cell.length_a   1.000
_cell.length_b   1.000
_cell.length_c   1.000
_cell.angle_alpha   90.00
_cell.angle_beta   90.00
_cell.angle_gamma   90.00
#
_symmetry.space_group_name_H-M   'P 1'
#
loop_
_entity.id
_entity.type
_entity.pdbx_description
1 polymer ?
#
loop_
_entity_poly.entity_id
_entity_poly.type
_entity_poly.pdbx_seq_one_letter_code
_entity_poly.pdbx_strand_id
1 'polypeptide(L)'
;MSGFDINLGEVRAHAGTVATISSEVNGALRIAQATVSGNAYGAIGSFFAAAIALAGDDVREAITKTAKAYSDVQDGLRAVVADYQEIDDAHARVFGGGDGTVQPAQATPGERPYSPSQRQKAIEVLERVSAQHPISVATVALPPVKALKWGIGETASGSIGDHYEKDVAHVLAKPPTDANLRELAVTETKFWNSERGNWAGSMLTAENRYDLLVLSRHVWLAEMPMVLRAHVREQLGL
;
A
#
# COMPACT_ATOMS: atom_id res chain seq x y z
N MET A 1 -31.52 12.76 13.46
CA MET A 1 -30.49 11.70 13.54
C MET A 1 -30.51 10.98 12.21
N SER A 2 -29.53 11.24 11.32
CA SER A 2 -29.40 10.51 10.06
C SER A 2 -28.82 9.13 10.37
N GLY A 3 -29.64 8.08 10.23
CA GLY A 3 -29.16 6.71 10.34
C GLY A 3 -28.10 6.42 9.28
N PHE A 4 -27.14 5.56 9.62
CA PHE A 4 -26.15 5.06 8.68
C PHE A 4 -26.86 4.22 7.60
N ASP A 5 -27.05 4.79 6.42
CA ASP A 5 -27.59 4.09 5.26
C ASP A 5 -26.46 3.31 4.58
N ILE A 6 -26.24 2.07 5.03
CA ILE A 6 -25.23 1.19 4.45
C ILE A 6 -25.86 0.44 3.28
N ASN A 7 -25.39 0.74 2.06
CA ASN A 7 -25.82 0.03 0.86
C ASN A 7 -25.21 -1.38 0.85
N LEU A 8 -25.99 -2.38 1.29
CA LEU A 8 -25.58 -3.79 1.31
C LEU A 8 -25.21 -4.33 -0.07
N GLY A 9 -25.74 -3.74 -1.15
CA GLY A 9 -25.38 -4.09 -2.52
C GLY A 9 -23.93 -3.70 -2.85
N GLU A 10 -23.50 -2.53 -2.39
CA GLU A 10 -22.13 -2.03 -2.58
C GLU A 10 -21.11 -2.86 -1.77
N VAL A 11 -21.48 -3.24 -0.54
CA VAL A 11 -20.64 -4.13 0.30
C VAL A 11 -20.46 -5.50 -0.34
N ARG A 12 -21.53 -6.09 -0.90
CA ARG A 12 -21.45 -7.37 -1.62
C ARG A 12 -20.64 -7.27 -2.91
N ALA A 13 -20.77 -6.18 -3.66
CA ALA A 13 -19.97 -5.94 -4.85
C ALA A 13 -18.48 -5.83 -4.51
N HIS A 14 -18.14 -5.11 -3.44
CA HIS A 14 -16.76 -4.98 -2.97
C HIS A 14 -16.16 -6.32 -2.51
N ALA A 15 -16.93 -7.12 -1.77
CA ALA A 15 -16.52 -8.47 -1.37
C ALA A 15 -16.27 -9.38 -2.59
N GLY A 16 -17.05 -9.22 -3.66
CA GLY A 16 -16.82 -9.90 -4.94
C GLY A 16 -15.50 -9.50 -5.60
N THR A 17 -15.19 -8.20 -5.65
CA THR A 17 -13.90 -7.70 -6.17
C THR A 17 -12.73 -8.25 -5.38
N VAL A 18 -12.82 -8.30 -4.05
CA VAL A 18 -11.78 -8.88 -3.18
C VAL A 18 -11.55 -10.36 -3.48
N ALA A 19 -12.62 -11.14 -3.67
CA ALA A 19 -12.52 -12.55 -4.02
C ALA A 19 -11.83 -12.78 -5.38
N THR A 20 -12.14 -11.96 -6.38
CA THR A 20 -11.49 -12.00 -7.70
C THR A 20 -9.99 -11.71 -7.59
N ILE A 21 -9.61 -10.66 -6.87
CA ILE A 21 -8.20 -10.30 -6.65
C ILE A 21 -7.46 -11.44 -5.92
N SER A 22 -8.08 -12.05 -4.91
CA SER A 22 -7.50 -13.20 -4.21
C SER A 22 -7.27 -14.40 -5.14
N SER A 23 -8.22 -14.67 -6.05
CA SER A 23 -8.08 -15.73 -7.06
C SER A 23 -6.96 -15.43 -8.06
N GLU A 24 -6.81 -14.19 -8.50
CA GLU A 24 -5.75 -13.76 -9.40
C GLU A 24 -4.36 -13.86 -8.75
N VAL A 25 -4.24 -13.45 -7.48
CA VAL A 25 -3.01 -13.61 -6.69
C VAL A 25 -2.63 -15.09 -6.55
N ASN A 26 -3.59 -15.96 -6.24
CA ASN A 26 -3.36 -17.42 -6.20
C ASN A 26 -3.01 -18.00 -7.57
N GLY A 27 -3.52 -17.42 -8.67
CA GLY A 27 -3.12 -17.75 -10.04
C GLY A 27 -1.67 -17.36 -10.34
N ALA A 28 -1.31 -16.12 -10.04
CA ALA A 28 0.05 -15.60 -10.19
C ALA A 28 1.07 -16.39 -9.36
N LEU A 29 0.71 -16.80 -8.15
CA LEU A 29 1.54 -17.65 -7.28
C LEU A 29 1.88 -18.99 -7.94
N ARG A 30 0.90 -19.64 -8.59
CA ARG A 30 1.11 -20.91 -9.31
C ARG A 30 2.00 -20.74 -10.54
N ILE A 31 1.84 -19.65 -11.27
CA ILE A 31 2.69 -19.32 -12.43
C ILE A 31 4.11 -19.01 -11.98
N ALA A 32 4.28 -18.27 -10.89
CA ALA A 32 5.58 -17.99 -10.29
C ALA A 32 6.27 -19.28 -9.83
N GLN A 33 5.55 -20.20 -9.16
CA GLN A 33 6.06 -21.52 -8.76
C GLN A 33 6.54 -22.35 -9.98
N ALA A 34 5.78 -22.37 -11.06
CA ALA A 34 6.16 -23.08 -12.29
C ALA A 34 7.42 -22.47 -12.93
N THR A 35 7.54 -21.14 -12.92
CA THR A 35 8.65 -20.40 -13.54
C THR A 35 9.97 -20.56 -12.76
N VAL A 36 9.90 -20.65 -11.42
CA VAL A 36 11.07 -20.86 -10.55
C VAL A 36 11.57 -22.31 -10.57
N SER A 37 10.71 -23.27 -10.95
CA SER A 37 11.05 -24.71 -11.01
C SER A 37 11.78 -25.16 -12.28
N GLY A 38 11.88 -24.30 -13.30
CA GLY A 38 12.52 -24.63 -14.58
C GLY A 38 13.94 -24.06 -14.68
N ASN A 39 14.90 -24.89 -15.11
CA ASN A 39 16.34 -24.62 -15.36
C ASN A 39 16.65 -23.51 -16.40
N ALA A 40 15.94 -22.38 -16.37
CA ALA A 40 15.96 -21.38 -17.43
C ALA A 40 16.40 -20.01 -16.91
N TYR A 41 17.60 -19.88 -16.33
CA TYR A 41 18.11 -18.54 -16.00
C TYR A 41 19.65 -18.46 -16.00
N GLY A 42 20.20 -17.84 -17.06
CA GLY A 42 21.60 -17.37 -17.11
C GLY A 42 21.85 -16.22 -16.13
N ALA A 43 23.08 -15.68 -16.08
CA ALA A 43 23.62 -14.81 -15.01
C ALA A 43 22.80 -13.57 -14.55
N ILE A 44 21.75 -13.15 -15.26
CA ILE A 44 20.78 -12.11 -14.84
C ILE A 44 19.61 -12.71 -14.04
N GLY A 45 19.28 -13.96 -14.31
CA GLY A 45 18.23 -14.72 -13.67
C GLY A 45 18.58 -15.36 -12.35
N SER A 46 19.86 -15.59 -12.07
CA SER A 46 20.33 -15.95 -10.72
C SER A 46 20.03 -14.84 -9.71
N PHE A 47 19.90 -13.59 -10.17
CA PHE A 47 19.53 -12.42 -9.36
C PHE A 47 18.08 -12.48 -8.89
N PHE A 48 17.16 -12.83 -9.79
CA PHE A 48 15.76 -13.07 -9.45
C PHE A 48 15.59 -14.42 -8.75
N ALA A 49 16.29 -15.48 -9.13
CA ALA A 49 16.15 -16.79 -8.50
C ALA A 49 16.70 -16.84 -7.06
N ALA A 50 17.82 -16.18 -6.73
CA ALA A 50 18.32 -16.11 -5.36
C ALA A 50 17.49 -15.19 -4.47
N ALA A 51 17.04 -14.04 -5.00
CA ALA A 51 16.12 -13.14 -4.30
C ALA A 51 14.72 -13.76 -4.14
N ILE A 52 14.23 -14.51 -5.14
CA ILE A 52 12.96 -15.26 -5.10
C ILE A 52 13.10 -16.55 -4.28
N ALA A 53 14.29 -17.13 -4.09
CA ALA A 53 14.48 -18.28 -3.20
C ALA A 53 14.58 -17.85 -1.73
N LEU A 54 15.34 -16.79 -1.41
CA LEU A 54 15.43 -16.22 -0.05
C LEU A 54 14.14 -15.50 0.36
N ALA A 55 13.57 -14.69 -0.55
CA ALA A 55 12.25 -14.12 -0.32
C ALA A 55 11.15 -15.13 -0.60
N GLY A 56 11.42 -16.32 -1.15
CA GLY A 56 10.38 -17.27 -1.57
C GLY A 56 9.55 -17.78 -0.42
N ASP A 57 10.20 -18.10 0.70
CA ASP A 57 9.51 -18.55 1.90
C ASP A 57 8.86 -17.39 2.65
N ASP A 58 9.54 -16.25 2.80
CA ASP A 58 8.98 -15.07 3.47
C ASP A 58 7.85 -14.40 2.66
N VAL A 59 7.96 -14.37 1.32
CA VAL A 59 6.94 -13.89 0.40
C VAL A 59 5.82 -14.91 0.31
N ARG A 60 6.09 -16.22 0.32
CA ARG A 60 5.03 -17.23 0.41
C ARG A 60 4.28 -17.14 1.73
N GLU A 61 4.98 -16.93 2.84
CA GLU A 61 4.37 -16.74 4.15
C GLU A 61 3.58 -15.43 4.19
N ALA A 62 4.14 -14.33 3.67
CA ALA A 62 3.46 -13.04 3.58
C ALA A 62 2.23 -13.09 2.66
N ILE A 63 2.31 -13.77 1.52
CA ILE A 63 1.18 -14.00 0.61
C ILE A 63 0.14 -14.89 1.28
N THR A 64 0.55 -15.94 2.00
CA THR A 64 -0.38 -16.81 2.75
C THR A 64 -1.09 -16.04 3.86
N LYS A 65 -0.35 -15.21 4.62
CA LYS A 65 -0.91 -14.32 5.65
C LYS A 65 -1.82 -13.26 5.04
N THR A 66 -1.47 -12.73 3.88
CA THR A 66 -2.27 -11.74 3.14
C THR A 66 -3.55 -12.36 2.61
N ALA A 67 -3.46 -13.53 1.98
CA ALA A 67 -4.63 -14.30 1.52
C ALA A 67 -5.55 -14.66 2.69
N LYS A 68 -4.98 -15.05 3.84
CA LYS A 68 -5.72 -15.27 5.08
C LYS A 68 -6.39 -13.99 5.59
N ALA A 69 -5.68 -12.86 5.64
CA ALA A 69 -6.24 -11.58 6.05
C ALA A 69 -7.39 -11.12 5.11
N TYR A 70 -7.26 -11.32 3.81
CA TYR A 70 -8.36 -11.06 2.86
C TYR A 70 -9.56 -11.99 3.07
N SER A 71 -9.33 -13.27 3.38
CA SER A 71 -10.39 -14.19 3.77
C SER A 71 -11.06 -13.75 5.07
N ASP A 72 -10.29 -13.36 6.09
CA ASP A 72 -10.81 -12.91 7.38
C ASP A 72 -11.61 -11.61 7.22
N VAL A 73 -11.19 -10.68 6.35
CA VAL A 73 -11.96 -9.48 5.97
C VAL A 73 -13.24 -9.84 5.24
N GLN A 74 -13.18 -10.78 4.29
CA GLN A 74 -14.36 -11.26 3.58
C GLN A 74 -15.39 -11.89 4.54
N ASP A 75 -14.93 -12.70 5.49
CA ASP A 75 -15.78 -13.35 6.48
C ASP A 75 -16.34 -12.34 7.50
N GLY A 76 -15.55 -11.34 7.90
CA GLY A 76 -16.02 -10.22 8.72
C GLY A 76 -17.11 -9.39 8.02
N LEU A 77 -16.94 -9.08 6.74
CA LEU A 77 -17.95 -8.36 5.96
C LEU A 77 -19.24 -9.19 5.81
N ARG A 78 -19.13 -10.52 5.62
CA ARG A 78 -20.28 -11.42 5.60
C ARG A 78 -21.02 -11.46 6.93
N ALA A 79 -20.29 -11.53 8.04
CA ALA A 79 -20.85 -11.48 9.39
C ALA A 79 -21.62 -10.17 9.63
N VAL A 80 -21.02 -9.03 9.28
CA VAL A 80 -21.69 -7.72 9.39
C VAL A 80 -22.97 -7.68 8.54
N VAL A 81 -22.94 -8.17 7.30
CA VAL A 81 -24.15 -8.25 6.46
C VAL A 81 -25.22 -9.13 7.10
N ALA A 82 -24.84 -10.27 7.70
CA ALA A 82 -25.77 -11.15 8.39
C ALA A 82 -26.39 -10.47 9.62
N ASP A 83 -25.59 -9.77 10.42
CA ASP A 83 -26.07 -9.01 11.58
C ASP A 83 -27.05 -7.90 11.17
N TYR A 84 -26.75 -7.18 10.08
CA TYR A 84 -27.67 -6.17 9.54
C TYR A 84 -28.99 -6.77 9.07
N GLN A 85 -28.94 -7.92 8.39
CA GLN A 85 -30.15 -8.61 7.94
C GLN A 85 -30.97 -9.15 9.13
N GLU A 86 -30.33 -9.66 10.17
CA GLU A 86 -31.02 -10.11 11.39
C GLU A 86 -31.70 -8.94 12.12
N ILE A 87 -31.02 -7.80 12.25
CA ILE A 87 -31.59 -6.57 12.84
C ILE A 87 -32.75 -6.05 12.00
N ASP A 88 -32.61 -6.04 10.67
CA ASP A 88 -33.68 -5.62 9.76
C ASP A 88 -34.89 -6.55 9.84
N ASP A 89 -34.69 -7.87 9.87
CA ASP A 89 -35.75 -8.87 10.06
C ASP A 89 -36.44 -8.73 11.42
N ALA A 90 -35.68 -8.41 12.48
CA ALA A 90 -36.21 -8.15 13.81
C ALA A 90 -37.06 -6.86 13.84
N HIS A 91 -36.60 -5.79 13.19
CA HIS A 91 -37.38 -4.56 13.04
C HIS A 91 -38.62 -4.76 12.17
N ALA A 92 -38.52 -5.50 11.06
CA ALA A 92 -39.64 -5.85 10.21
C ALA A 92 -40.71 -6.67 10.97
N ARG A 93 -40.33 -7.54 11.91
CA ARG A 93 -41.28 -8.24 12.79
C ARG A 93 -41.95 -7.34 13.83
N VAL A 94 -41.25 -6.31 14.31
CA VAL A 94 -41.79 -5.35 15.29
C VAL A 94 -42.73 -4.33 14.62
N PHE A 95 -42.46 -3.95 13.36
CA PHE A 95 -43.21 -2.91 12.63
C PHE A 95 -44.14 -3.45 11.53
N GLY A 96 -44.05 -4.72 11.16
CA GLY A 96 -44.93 -5.40 10.18
C GLY A 96 -46.38 -5.60 10.64
N GLY A 97 -46.80 -4.93 11.72
CA GLY A 97 -48.16 -4.91 12.23
C GLY A 97 -48.89 -3.56 12.07
N GLY A 98 -48.35 -2.56 11.37
CA GLY A 98 -49.01 -1.26 11.22
C GLY A 98 -48.76 -0.55 9.90
N ASP A 99 -49.83 -0.35 9.13
CA ASP A 99 -49.88 0.48 7.92
C ASP A 99 -49.39 1.91 8.19
N GLY A 100 -48.37 2.36 7.44
CA GLY A 100 -47.88 3.73 7.53
C GLY A 100 -46.86 4.09 6.46
N THR A 101 -47.32 4.71 5.38
CA THR A 101 -46.55 5.24 4.25
C THR A 101 -45.49 6.28 4.68
N VAL A 102 -44.21 6.07 4.34
CA VAL A 102 -43.19 7.13 4.35
C VAL A 102 -42.38 7.07 3.05
N GLN A 103 -42.30 8.20 2.36
CA GLN A 103 -41.64 8.37 1.06
C GLN A 103 -40.20 8.84 1.24
N PRO A 104 -39.19 8.26 0.56
CA PRO A 104 -37.80 8.66 0.74
C PRO A 104 -37.45 9.93 -0.03
N ALA A 105 -36.69 10.81 0.64
CA ALA A 105 -36.19 12.07 0.08
C ALA A 105 -35.00 11.84 -0.86
N GLN A 106 -35.04 12.47 -2.04
CA GLN A 106 -33.94 12.47 -3.01
C GLN A 106 -32.86 13.47 -2.60
N ALA A 107 -31.62 13.01 -2.47
CA ALA A 107 -30.44 13.85 -2.22
C ALA A 107 -29.85 14.35 -3.55
N THR A 108 -29.61 15.65 -3.67
CA THR A 108 -28.93 16.28 -4.80
C THR A 108 -27.40 16.17 -4.64
N PRO A 109 -26.63 15.79 -5.67
CA PRO A 109 -25.17 15.69 -5.56
C PRO A 109 -24.54 17.09 -5.50
N GLY A 110 -23.93 17.44 -4.37
CA GLY A 110 -23.03 18.59 -4.26
C GLY A 110 -21.59 18.16 -4.58
N GLU A 111 -20.98 18.76 -5.60
CA GLU A 111 -19.55 18.65 -5.88
C GLU A 111 -18.74 19.11 -4.66
N ARG A 112 -18.11 18.15 -3.95
CA ARG A 112 -17.04 18.47 -3.00
C ARG A 112 -15.73 18.58 -3.78
N PRO A 113 -14.92 19.62 -3.59
CA PRO A 113 -13.61 19.72 -4.22
C PRO A 113 -12.76 18.51 -3.85
N TYR A 114 -12.21 17.83 -4.86
CA TYR A 114 -11.43 16.62 -4.72
C TYR A 114 -10.12 16.93 -3.98
N SER A 115 -10.01 16.54 -2.70
CA SER A 115 -8.73 16.56 -2.00
C SER A 115 -7.83 15.50 -2.64
N PRO A 116 -6.58 15.82 -3.03
CA PRO A 116 -5.62 14.82 -3.50
C PRO A 116 -5.52 13.68 -2.49
N SER A 117 -5.37 12.45 -2.98
CA SER A 117 -5.15 11.33 -2.08
C SER A 117 -3.85 11.53 -1.31
N GLN A 118 -3.75 10.98 -0.10
CA GLN A 118 -2.55 11.12 0.74
C GLN A 118 -1.30 10.54 0.07
N ARG A 119 -1.46 9.55 -0.81
CA ARG A 119 -0.38 9.05 -1.66
C ARG A 119 0.02 10.03 -2.75
N GLN A 120 -0.95 10.61 -3.44
CA GLN A 120 -0.68 11.63 -4.45
C GLN A 120 0.07 12.81 -3.83
N LYS A 121 -0.36 13.23 -2.63
CA LYS A 121 0.36 14.22 -1.82
C LYS A 121 1.80 13.79 -1.48
N ALA A 122 2.01 12.53 -1.08
CA ALA A 122 3.36 12.00 -0.83
C ALA A 122 4.25 12.06 -2.09
N ILE A 123 3.71 11.69 -3.25
CA ILE A 123 4.40 11.77 -4.55
C ILE A 123 4.76 13.23 -4.86
N GLU A 124 3.82 14.16 -4.72
CA GLU A 124 4.05 15.58 -4.97
C GLU A 124 5.13 16.18 -4.07
N VAL A 125 5.14 15.81 -2.78
CA VAL A 125 6.19 16.23 -1.84
C VAL A 125 7.55 15.69 -2.29
N LEU A 126 7.63 14.40 -2.62
CA LEU A 126 8.88 13.78 -3.06
C LEU A 126 9.38 14.36 -4.38
N GLU A 127 8.50 14.58 -5.36
CA GLU A 127 8.84 15.20 -6.64
C GLU A 127 9.36 16.62 -6.45
N ARG A 128 8.68 17.42 -5.62
CA ARG A 128 9.09 18.77 -5.29
C ARG A 128 10.48 18.80 -4.63
N VAL A 129 10.73 17.95 -3.64
CA VAL A 129 12.03 17.87 -2.97
C VAL A 129 13.11 17.35 -3.93
N SER A 130 12.81 16.34 -4.74
CA SER A 130 13.76 15.79 -5.73
C SER A 130 14.15 16.81 -6.81
N ALA A 131 13.21 17.66 -7.23
CA ALA A 131 13.49 18.74 -8.17
C ALA A 131 14.43 19.80 -7.58
N GLN A 132 14.33 20.08 -6.28
CA GLN A 132 15.20 21.02 -5.57
C GLN A 132 16.54 20.39 -5.18
N HIS A 133 16.54 19.08 -4.89
CA HIS A 133 17.69 18.32 -4.42
C HIS A 133 17.81 17.00 -5.22
N PRO A 134 18.43 17.03 -6.42
CA PRO A 134 18.49 15.84 -7.29
C PRO A 134 19.20 14.63 -6.67
N ILE A 135 20.19 14.86 -5.80
CA ILE A 135 20.89 13.82 -5.02
C ILE A 135 20.32 13.87 -3.60
N SER A 136 19.15 13.26 -3.40
CA SER A 136 18.47 13.28 -2.11
C SER A 136 17.77 11.96 -1.77
N VAL A 137 17.43 11.81 -0.48
CA VAL A 137 16.56 10.73 0.01
C VAL A 137 15.23 10.73 -0.74
N ALA A 138 14.66 11.90 -1.05
CA ALA A 138 13.42 12.00 -1.81
C ALA A 138 13.53 11.35 -3.19
N THR A 139 14.64 11.59 -3.90
CA THR A 139 14.88 11.04 -5.23
C THR A 139 14.84 9.51 -5.23
N VAL A 140 15.43 8.88 -4.21
CA VAL A 140 15.46 7.41 -4.10
C VAL A 140 14.20 6.82 -3.46
N ALA A 141 13.45 7.59 -2.68
CA ALA A 141 12.16 7.15 -2.12
C ALA A 141 11.01 7.23 -3.14
N LEU A 142 11.14 8.03 -4.19
CA LEU A 142 10.07 8.24 -5.18
C LEU A 142 9.66 6.98 -5.98
N PRO A 143 10.59 6.17 -6.54
CA PRO A 143 10.22 4.97 -7.29
C PRO A 143 9.38 3.96 -6.48
N PRO A 144 9.75 3.55 -5.25
CA PRO A 144 8.94 2.57 -4.50
C PRO A 144 7.56 3.12 -4.15
N VAL A 145 7.44 4.42 -3.82
CA VAL A 145 6.14 5.06 -3.53
C VAL A 145 5.23 5.09 -4.77
N LYS A 146 5.80 5.32 -5.96
CA LYS A 146 5.05 5.23 -7.23
C LYS A 146 4.63 3.80 -7.57
N ALA A 147 5.51 2.81 -7.33
CA ALA A 147 5.25 1.40 -7.64
C ALA A 147 4.10 0.81 -6.80
N LEU A 148 3.94 1.25 -5.54
CA LEU A 148 2.86 0.83 -4.64
C LEU A 148 1.44 1.11 -5.20
N LYS A 149 1.29 1.99 -6.20
CA LYS A 149 0.01 2.32 -6.87
C LYS A 149 -0.70 1.09 -7.46
N TRP A 150 0.03 0.05 -7.81
CA TRP A 150 -0.51 -1.09 -8.57
C TRP A 150 -1.18 -2.19 -7.73
N GLY A 151 -1.03 -2.21 -6.40
CA GLY A 151 -1.43 -3.39 -5.60
C GLY A 151 -2.50 -3.20 -4.52
N ILE A 152 -2.60 -2.03 -3.88
CA ILE A 152 -3.34 -1.89 -2.58
C ILE A 152 -4.34 -0.71 -2.56
N GLY A 153 -4.53 -0.03 -3.69
CA GLY A 153 -5.45 1.12 -3.79
C GLY A 153 -5.08 2.31 -2.89
N GLU A 154 -5.92 3.35 -2.89
CA GLU A 154 -5.71 4.58 -2.11
C GLU A 154 -6.01 4.41 -0.61
N THR A 155 -6.86 3.45 -0.26
CA THR A 155 -7.32 3.15 1.11
C THR A 155 -6.18 2.74 2.05
N ALA A 156 -5.10 2.17 1.52
CA ALA A 156 -3.92 1.77 2.29
C ALA A 156 -2.85 2.88 2.41
N SER A 157 -3.19 4.15 2.16
CA SER A 157 -2.20 5.23 2.19
C SER A 157 -2.14 6.00 3.53
N GLY A 158 -3.11 5.81 4.43
CA GLY A 158 -3.17 6.52 5.72
C GLY A 158 -3.01 8.04 5.53
N SER A 159 -2.26 8.70 6.41
CA SER A 159 -1.84 10.12 6.25
C SER A 159 -0.38 10.28 5.80
N ILE A 160 0.10 9.40 4.91
CA ILE A 160 1.52 9.36 4.50
C ILE A 160 1.99 10.64 3.80
N GLY A 161 1.12 11.33 3.07
CA GLY A 161 1.45 12.60 2.43
C GLY A 161 1.75 13.70 3.44
N ASP A 162 0.93 13.79 4.49
CA ASP A 162 1.18 14.69 5.62
C ASP A 162 2.45 14.32 6.37
N HIS A 163 2.74 13.02 6.51
CA HIS A 163 3.97 12.53 7.12
C HIS A 163 5.21 13.01 6.36
N TYR A 164 5.22 12.88 5.04
CA TYR A 164 6.32 13.33 4.19
C TYR A 164 6.50 14.85 4.20
N GLU A 165 5.39 15.58 4.22
CA GLU A 165 5.43 17.04 4.25
C GLU A 165 5.94 17.61 5.57
N LYS A 166 5.67 16.94 6.70
CA LYS A 166 5.90 17.50 8.04
C LYS A 166 6.95 16.76 8.84
N ASP A 167 6.76 15.45 9.00
CA ASP A 167 7.47 14.66 10.01
C ASP A 167 8.86 14.21 9.53
N VAL A 168 9.04 14.04 8.21
CA VAL A 168 10.32 13.61 7.60
C VAL A 168 10.89 14.62 6.60
N ALA A 169 10.33 15.82 6.52
CA ALA A 169 10.80 16.86 5.59
C ALA A 169 12.30 17.17 5.74
N HIS A 170 12.83 17.09 6.97
CA HIS A 170 14.23 17.35 7.28
C HIS A 170 15.19 16.26 6.77
N VAL A 171 14.74 15.03 6.56
CA VAL A 171 15.57 13.94 6.01
C VAL A 171 15.43 13.84 4.49
N LEU A 172 14.27 14.20 3.93
CA LEU A 172 13.99 14.05 2.50
C LEU A 172 14.96 14.82 1.59
N ALA A 173 15.44 15.99 2.01
CA ALA A 173 16.40 16.80 1.25
C ALA A 173 17.87 16.38 1.46
N LYS A 174 18.18 15.50 2.42
CA LYS A 174 19.55 15.06 2.69
C LYS A 174 20.04 14.09 1.61
N PRO A 175 21.36 13.92 1.43
CA PRO A 175 21.91 12.91 0.52
C PRO A 175 21.47 11.49 0.92
N PRO A 176 21.24 10.57 -0.04
CA PRO A 176 20.75 9.22 0.24
C PRO A 176 21.86 8.27 0.76
N THR A 177 22.52 8.63 1.85
CA THR A 177 23.47 7.77 2.57
C THR A 177 22.74 6.69 3.37
N ASP A 178 23.43 5.61 3.75
CA ASP A 178 22.84 4.52 4.56
C ASP A 178 22.20 5.04 5.86
N ALA A 179 22.86 5.99 6.53
CA ALA A 179 22.33 6.60 7.74
C ALA A 179 21.01 7.34 7.50
N ASN A 180 20.91 8.14 6.44
CA ASN A 180 19.71 8.92 6.14
C ASN A 180 18.56 8.03 5.64
N LEU A 181 18.85 6.99 4.86
CA LEU A 181 17.84 6.01 4.43
C LEU A 181 17.31 5.21 5.61
N ARG A 182 18.18 4.83 6.56
CA ARG A 182 17.78 4.15 7.80
C ARG A 182 16.95 5.08 8.70
N GLU A 183 17.32 6.36 8.80
CA GLU A 183 16.53 7.37 9.52
C GLU A 183 15.10 7.47 8.95
N LEU A 184 14.96 7.55 7.62
CA LEU A 184 13.65 7.56 6.97
C LEU A 184 12.88 6.27 7.25
N ALA A 185 13.50 5.11 7.04
CA ALA A 185 12.84 3.81 7.23
C ALA A 185 12.32 3.60 8.67
N VAL A 186 13.11 4.00 9.68
CA VAL A 186 12.70 3.94 11.08
C VAL A 186 11.53 4.90 11.35
N THR A 187 11.60 6.12 10.81
CA THR A 187 10.57 7.14 11.05
C THR A 187 9.26 6.78 10.36
N GLU A 188 9.31 6.26 9.14
CA GLU A 188 8.14 5.70 8.47
C GLU A 188 7.54 4.53 9.23
N THR A 189 8.38 3.62 9.74
CA THR A 189 7.89 2.47 10.52
C THR A 189 7.13 2.93 11.76
N LYS A 190 7.63 3.96 12.46
CA LYS A 190 6.91 4.58 13.59
C LYS A 190 5.58 5.18 13.14
N PHE A 191 5.56 5.87 12.00
CA PHE A 191 4.32 6.40 11.42
C PHE A 191 3.31 5.30 11.11
N TRP A 192 3.72 4.21 10.48
CA TRP A 192 2.82 3.12 10.10
C TRP A 192 2.27 2.35 11.29
N ASN A 193 3.01 2.31 12.40
CA ASN A 193 2.56 1.74 13.68
C ASN A 193 1.80 2.73 14.57
N SER A 194 1.55 3.96 14.09
CA SER A 194 0.76 4.97 14.81
C SER A 194 -0.71 4.96 14.38
N GLU A 195 -1.55 5.70 15.12
CA GLU A 195 -2.96 5.92 14.77
C GLU A 195 -3.15 6.61 13.41
N ARG A 196 -2.11 7.29 12.91
CA ARG A 196 -2.09 7.98 11.60
C ARG A 196 -1.72 7.06 10.43
N GLY A 197 -1.19 5.88 10.74
CA GLY A 197 -0.77 4.85 9.80
C GLY A 197 -1.92 3.93 9.39
N ASN A 198 -1.60 2.72 8.94
CA ASN A 198 -2.58 1.66 8.73
C ASN A 198 -1.92 0.29 8.85
N TRP A 199 -2.77 -0.73 8.97
CA TRP A 199 -2.35 -2.11 9.16
C TRP A 199 -1.42 -2.62 8.04
N ALA A 200 -1.68 -2.27 6.77
CA ALA A 200 -0.85 -2.75 5.66
C ALA A 200 0.57 -2.17 5.72
N GLY A 201 0.70 -0.89 6.06
CA GLY A 201 2.00 -0.25 6.27
C GLY A 201 2.77 -0.83 7.46
N SER A 202 2.06 -1.24 8.52
CA SER A 202 2.68 -1.81 9.73
C SER A 202 3.30 -3.20 9.51
N MET A 203 2.93 -3.90 8.43
CA MET A 203 3.51 -5.21 8.10
C MET A 203 4.99 -5.14 7.67
N LEU A 204 5.46 -3.97 7.21
CA LEU A 204 6.86 -3.79 6.83
C LEU A 204 7.67 -3.27 8.01
N THR A 205 8.71 -4.03 8.36
CA THR A 205 9.72 -3.62 9.35
C THR A 205 10.57 -2.46 8.83
N ALA A 206 11.27 -1.78 9.74
CA ALA A 206 12.23 -0.75 9.36
C ALA A 206 13.36 -1.31 8.47
N GLU A 207 13.78 -2.56 8.68
CA GLU A 207 14.81 -3.18 7.83
C GLU A 207 14.31 -3.42 6.41
N ASN A 208 13.10 -3.98 6.25
CA ASN A 208 12.51 -4.20 4.93
C ASN A 208 12.35 -2.88 4.16
N ARG A 209 11.96 -1.81 4.85
CA ARG A 209 11.87 -0.46 4.25
C ARG A 209 13.24 0.08 3.87
N TYR A 210 14.23 -0.09 4.73
CA TYR A 210 15.61 0.29 4.46
C TYR A 210 16.16 -0.43 3.23
N ASP A 211 15.97 -1.75 3.13
CA ASP A 211 16.42 -2.57 2.00
C ASP A 211 15.78 -2.13 0.68
N LEU A 212 14.48 -1.81 0.70
CA LEU A 212 13.78 -1.25 -0.47
C LEU A 212 14.37 0.10 -0.91
N LEU A 213 14.73 0.97 0.05
CA LEU A 213 15.36 2.26 -0.23
C LEU A 213 16.78 2.10 -0.76
N VAL A 214 17.57 1.17 -0.21
CA VAL A 214 18.92 0.84 -0.69
C VAL A 214 18.87 0.28 -2.11
N LEU A 215 17.95 -0.66 -2.37
CA LEU A 215 17.73 -1.19 -3.71
C LEU A 215 17.35 -0.08 -4.70
N SER A 216 16.42 0.79 -4.32
CA SER A 216 16.01 1.94 -5.14
C SER A 216 17.19 2.87 -5.45
N ARG A 217 18.04 3.15 -4.46
CA ARG A 217 19.29 3.90 -4.66
C ARG A 217 20.23 3.21 -5.64
N HIS A 218 20.38 1.89 -5.57
CA HIS A 218 21.22 1.15 -6.52
C HIS A 218 20.71 1.26 -7.96
N VAL A 219 19.40 1.14 -8.17
CA VAL A 219 18.77 1.31 -9.49
C VAL A 219 18.97 2.74 -10.00
N TRP A 220 18.68 3.75 -9.16
CA TRP A 220 18.88 5.16 -9.49
C TRP A 220 20.34 5.48 -9.87
N LEU A 221 21.32 4.97 -9.12
CA LEU A 221 22.73 5.10 -9.47
C LEU A 221 23.06 4.39 -10.80
N ALA A 222 22.47 3.23 -11.06
CA ALA A 222 22.68 2.44 -12.27
C ALA A 222 22.14 3.13 -13.55
N GLU A 223 21.21 4.06 -13.42
CA GLU A 223 20.70 4.87 -14.53
C GLU A 223 21.61 6.06 -14.87
N MET A 224 22.50 6.46 -13.96
CA MET A 224 23.42 7.59 -14.19
C MET A 224 24.55 7.24 -15.17
N PRO A 225 25.08 8.22 -15.93
CA PRO A 225 26.35 8.09 -16.64
C PRO A 225 27.48 7.68 -15.70
N MET A 226 28.39 6.80 -16.16
CA MET A 226 29.43 6.17 -15.33
C MET A 226 30.29 7.18 -14.54
N VAL A 227 30.69 8.28 -15.16
CA VAL A 227 31.51 9.33 -14.51
C VAL A 227 30.73 10.01 -13.38
N LEU A 228 29.48 10.36 -13.63
CA LEU A 228 28.61 10.96 -12.61
C LEU A 228 28.33 9.97 -11.47
N ARG A 229 28.04 8.71 -11.81
CA ARG A 229 27.81 7.65 -10.83
C ARG A 229 28.98 7.48 -9.87
N ALA A 230 30.21 7.44 -10.38
CA ALA A 230 31.41 7.29 -9.55
C ALA A 230 31.55 8.45 -8.55
N HIS A 231 31.35 9.68 -9.02
CA HIS A 231 31.39 10.86 -8.17
C HIS A 231 30.29 10.86 -7.10
N VAL A 232 29.05 10.53 -7.48
CA VAL A 232 27.94 10.46 -6.53
C VAL A 232 28.15 9.35 -5.51
N ARG A 233 28.68 8.18 -5.91
CA ARG A 233 29.00 7.10 -4.97
C ARG A 233 30.03 7.53 -3.93
N GLU A 234 31.10 8.20 -4.35
CA GLU A 234 32.11 8.74 -3.45
C GLU A 234 31.49 9.72 -2.44
N GLN A 235 30.64 10.65 -2.90
CA GLN A 235 29.93 11.60 -2.03
C GLN A 235 29.01 10.90 -1.02
N LEU A 236 28.46 9.74 -1.37
CA LEU A 236 27.57 8.97 -0.51
C LEU A 236 28.31 7.98 0.41
N GLY A 237 29.62 7.80 0.22
CA GLY A 237 30.43 6.83 0.96
C GLY A 237 30.17 5.37 0.55
N LEU A 238 29.90 5.12 -0.75
CA LEU A 238 29.54 3.81 -1.32
C LEU A 238 30.60 3.20 -2.24
#